data_AF-A0A540V7R6-F1
#
_entry.id   AF-A0A540V7R6-F1
#
_cell.length_a   1.000
_cell.length_b   1.000
_cell.length_c   1.000
_cell.angle_alpha   90.00
_cell.angle_beta   90.00
_cell.angle_gamma   90.00
#
_symmetry.space_group_name_H-M   'P 1'
#
loop_
_entity.id
_entity.type
_entity.pdbx_description
1 polymer ?
#
loop_
_entity_poly.entity_id
_entity_poly.type
_entity_poly.pdbx_seq_one_letter_code
_entity_poly.pdbx_strand_id
1 'polypeptide(L)'
;MNFEIQEMLETIRMVRTENLDIRTVTMGINLRDCADSDFDKMKQKIYDKITHYAKDLKPVAEKVAKEYGIPIINKRIAVTPIADLLGNATKEQAVELAKTLDRAALVLGIDFIGGFSALVHKGIAKGDQVLFDA
;
A
#
# COMPACT_ATOMS: atom_id res chain seq x y z
N MET A 1 7.18 22.67 13.05
CA MET A 1 6.30 22.22 14.14
C MET A 1 7.20 21.90 15.32
N ASN A 2 7.24 22.77 16.33
CA ASN A 2 7.86 22.44 17.61
C ASN A 2 6.81 21.67 18.40
N PHE A 3 6.94 20.35 18.48
CA PHE A 3 6.20 19.59 19.48
C PHE A 3 6.75 19.99 20.85
N GLU A 4 5.92 20.57 21.69
CA GLU A 4 6.33 20.92 23.05
C GLU A 4 6.61 19.61 23.82
N ILE A 5 7.67 19.61 24.64
CA ILE A 5 8.11 18.44 25.41
C ILE A 5 6.95 17.85 26.24
N GLN A 6 6.00 18.68 26.63
CA GLN A 6 4.81 18.31 27.39
C GLN A 6 3.86 17.40 26.60
N GLU A 7 3.62 17.65 25.30
CA GLU A 7 2.81 16.78 24.44
C GLU A 7 3.46 15.39 24.26
N MET A 8 4.80 15.36 24.11
CA MET A 8 5.52 14.08 24.03
C MET A 8 5.40 13.28 25.33
N LEU A 9 5.54 13.95 26.48
CA LEU A 9 5.40 13.31 27.79
C LEU A 9 3.98 12.80 28.04
N GLU A 10 2.95 13.57 27.67
CA GLU A 10 1.56 13.12 27.74
C GLU A 10 1.29 11.91 26.84
N THR A 11 1.80 11.92 25.61
CA THR A 11 1.67 10.80 24.67
C THR A 11 2.30 9.51 25.24
N ILE A 12 3.51 9.62 25.81
CA ILE A 12 4.19 8.49 26.46
C ILE A 12 3.36 7.95 27.63
N ARG A 13 2.76 8.85 28.44
CA ARG A 13 1.91 8.46 29.57
C ARG A 13 0.64 7.76 29.12
N MET A 14 -0.06 8.26 28.11
CA MET A 14 -1.28 7.65 27.55
C MET A 14 -1.01 6.23 27.05
N VAL A 15 0.05 6.09 26.23
CA VAL A 15 0.46 4.79 25.68
C VAL A 15 0.74 3.76 26.78
N ARG A 16 1.51 4.14 27.81
CA ARG A 16 1.90 3.21 28.88
C ARG A 16 0.79 2.87 29.86
N THR A 17 -0.16 3.79 30.07
CA THR A 17 -1.20 3.63 31.11
C THR A 17 -2.48 3.03 30.56
N GLU A 18 -2.78 3.20 29.26
CA GLU A 18 -4.05 2.81 28.65
C GLU A 18 -3.97 1.60 27.70
N ASN A 19 -2.83 0.90 27.62
CA ASN A 19 -2.65 -0.31 26.77
C ASN A 19 -3.05 -0.10 25.30
N LEU A 20 -2.73 1.08 24.74
CA LEU A 20 -3.07 1.42 23.36
C LEU A 20 -2.27 0.57 22.36
N ASP A 21 -2.92 0.21 21.26
CA ASP A 21 -2.30 -0.47 20.12
C ASP A 21 -2.42 0.35 18.83
N ILE A 22 -1.46 0.16 17.92
CA ILE A 22 -1.56 0.72 16.57
C ILE A 22 -2.20 -0.34 15.68
N ARG A 23 -3.47 -0.11 15.34
CA ARG A 23 -4.24 -0.97 14.41
C ARG A 23 -3.50 -1.17 13.09
N THR A 24 -2.97 -0.10 12.49
CA THR A 24 -2.26 -0.21 11.23
C THR A 24 -1.33 0.97 10.94
N VAL A 25 -0.23 0.67 10.25
CA VAL A 25 0.53 1.64 9.47
C VAL A 25 0.35 1.33 7.99
N THR A 26 0.08 2.35 7.18
CA THR A 26 -0.13 2.20 5.73
C THR A 26 0.83 3.09 4.96
N MET A 27 1.56 2.52 4.00
CA MET A 27 2.35 3.28 3.04
C MET A 27 1.53 3.49 1.76
N GLY A 28 1.31 4.74 1.38
CA GLY A 28 0.71 5.09 0.09
C GLY A 28 1.77 5.14 -1.00
N ILE A 29 1.58 4.42 -2.11
CA ILE A 29 2.50 4.43 -3.25
C ILE A 29 1.74 4.85 -4.52
N ASN A 30 2.16 5.99 -5.08
CA ASN A 30 1.65 6.44 -6.37
C ASN A 30 2.29 5.61 -7.51
N LEU A 31 1.45 5.03 -8.37
CA LEU A 31 1.86 4.19 -9.50
C LEU A 31 1.63 4.85 -10.87
N ARG A 32 1.17 6.11 -10.94
CA ARG A 32 0.85 6.78 -12.23
C ARG A 32 2.06 6.89 -13.17
N ASP A 33 3.26 7.03 -12.63
CA ASP A 33 4.54 7.06 -13.36
C ASP A 33 5.01 5.66 -13.81
N CYS A 34 4.36 4.59 -13.36
CA CYS A 34 4.63 3.24 -13.86
C CYS A 34 3.88 2.91 -15.16
N ALA A 35 2.93 3.76 -15.59
CA ALA A 35 2.17 3.56 -16.81
C ALA A 35 3.10 3.37 -18.03
N ASP A 36 2.80 2.37 -18.84
CA ASP A 36 3.56 2.04 -20.05
C ASP A 36 2.61 1.43 -21.08
N SER A 37 2.89 1.66 -22.37
CA SER A 37 2.16 1.00 -23.47
C SER A 37 2.41 -0.51 -23.52
N ASP A 38 3.57 -0.94 -23.03
CA ASP A 38 3.93 -2.34 -22.87
C ASP A 38 3.53 -2.83 -21.48
N PHE A 39 2.57 -3.76 -21.45
CA PHE A 39 1.99 -4.25 -20.21
C PHE A 39 3.01 -4.94 -19.30
N ASP A 40 3.95 -5.69 -19.87
CA ASP A 40 4.97 -6.39 -19.09
C ASP A 40 5.95 -5.41 -18.45
N LYS A 41 6.31 -4.33 -19.18
CA LYS A 41 7.11 -3.25 -18.60
C LYS A 41 6.37 -2.50 -17.49
N MET A 42 5.09 -2.20 -17.69
CA MET A 42 4.27 -1.57 -16.64
C MET A 42 4.23 -2.44 -15.38
N LYS A 43 3.94 -3.74 -15.53
CA LYS A 43 3.91 -4.73 -14.45
C LYS A 43 5.24 -4.77 -13.70
N GLN A 44 6.36 -4.80 -14.42
CA GLN A 44 7.70 -4.78 -13.83
C GLN A 44 7.98 -3.48 -13.06
N LYS A 45 7.67 -2.31 -13.64
CA LYS A 45 7.82 -1.02 -12.96
C LYS A 45 7.00 -0.94 -11.67
N ILE A 46 5.77 -1.44 -11.69
CA ILE A 46 4.90 -1.47 -10.49
C ILE A 46 5.53 -2.35 -9.40
N TYR A 47 5.98 -3.55 -9.75
CA TYR A 47 6.64 -4.46 -8.81
C TYR A 47 7.90 -3.83 -8.20
N ASP A 48 8.78 -3.31 -9.06
CA ASP A 48 10.04 -2.70 -8.63
C ASP A 48 9.80 -1.48 -7.76
N LYS A 49 8.82 -0.64 -8.10
CA LYS A 49 8.48 0.54 -7.30
C LYS A 49 7.94 0.13 -5.93
N ILE A 50 6.96 -0.77 -5.87
CA ILE A 50 6.38 -1.20 -4.60
C ILE A 50 7.47 -1.80 -3.70
N THR A 51 8.25 -2.73 -4.24
CA THR A 51 9.30 -3.42 -3.47
C THR A 51 10.42 -2.46 -3.05
N HIS A 52 10.83 -1.52 -3.90
CA HIS A 52 11.87 -0.54 -3.57
C HIS A 52 11.45 0.40 -2.43
N TYR A 53 10.24 0.97 -2.51
CA TYR A 53 9.77 1.95 -1.53
C TYR A 53 9.37 1.31 -0.19
N ALA A 54 8.80 0.11 -0.21
CA ALA A 54 8.28 -0.53 1.00
C ALA A 54 9.22 -1.56 1.63
N LYS A 55 10.44 -1.78 1.09
CA LYS A 55 11.44 -2.74 1.62
C LYS A 55 11.67 -2.63 3.12
N ASP A 56 11.63 -1.41 3.66
CA ASP A 56 11.93 -1.12 5.06
C ASP A 56 10.66 -0.96 5.93
N LEU A 57 9.45 -1.04 5.34
CA LEU A 57 8.20 -0.77 6.06
C LEU A 57 8.02 -1.70 7.26
N LYS A 58 8.15 -3.02 7.04
CA LYS A 58 8.03 -4.02 8.11
C LYS A 58 9.14 -3.90 9.17
N PRO A 59 10.45 -3.94 8.82
CA PRO A 59 11.50 -3.90 9.84
C PRO A 59 11.51 -2.61 10.63
N VAL A 60 11.18 -1.46 10.01
CA VAL A 60 11.06 -0.19 10.72
C VAL A 60 9.86 -0.20 11.65
N ALA A 61 8.69 -0.69 11.20
CA ALA A 61 7.51 -0.80 12.05
C ALA A 61 7.78 -1.71 13.27
N GLU A 62 8.43 -2.86 13.08
CA GLU A 62 8.78 -3.78 14.17
C GLU A 62 9.81 -3.17 15.14
N LYS A 63 10.78 -2.41 14.62
CA LYS A 63 11.74 -1.67 15.46
C LYS A 63 11.03 -0.63 16.32
N VAL A 64 10.14 0.18 15.72
CA VAL A 64 9.35 1.21 16.43
C VAL A 64 8.46 0.55 17.48
N ALA A 65 7.78 -0.55 17.15
CA ALA A 65 6.94 -1.28 18.09
C ALA A 65 7.74 -1.74 19.33
N LYS A 66 8.96 -2.24 19.12
CA LYS A 66 9.86 -2.67 20.19
C LYS A 66 10.39 -1.49 21.01
N GLU A 67 10.75 -0.38 20.37
CA GLU A 67 11.33 0.80 21.02
C GLU A 67 10.34 1.48 21.96
N TYR A 68 9.08 1.63 21.53
CA TYR A 68 8.04 2.31 22.31
C TYR A 68 7.17 1.36 23.13
N GLY A 69 7.31 0.04 22.96
CA GLY A 69 6.47 -0.96 23.64
C GLY A 69 5.01 -0.94 23.18
N ILE A 70 4.74 -0.43 21.97
CA ILE A 70 3.39 -0.32 21.39
C ILE A 70 3.26 -1.34 20.26
N PRO A 71 2.35 -2.30 20.32
CA PRO A 71 2.17 -3.26 19.24
C PRO A 71 1.63 -2.56 17.98
N ILE A 72 2.24 -2.85 16.82
CA ILE A 72 1.74 -2.47 15.50
C ILE A 72 1.17 -3.72 14.82
N ILE A 73 -0.16 -3.81 14.79
CA ILE A 73 -0.88 -5.01 14.38
C ILE A 73 -0.71 -5.25 12.88
N ASN A 74 -0.97 -4.24 12.03
CA ASN A 74 -0.93 -4.39 10.57
C ASN A 74 0.01 -3.40 9.88
N LYS A 75 0.75 -3.88 8.87
CA LYS A 75 1.58 -3.13 7.94
C LYS A 75 0.97 -3.29 6.55
N ARG A 76 0.51 -2.20 5.96
CA ARG A 76 -0.29 -2.20 4.72
C ARG A 76 0.35 -1.32 3.66
N ILE A 77 0.05 -1.60 2.40
CA ILE A 77 0.30 -0.67 1.31
C ILE A 77 -1.03 -0.31 0.67
N ALA A 78 -1.19 0.95 0.28
CA ALA A 78 -2.28 1.41 -0.57
C ALA A 78 -1.69 1.99 -1.85
N VAL A 79 -2.19 1.57 -3.01
CA VAL A 79 -1.71 2.04 -4.31
C VAL A 79 -2.76 2.87 -5.04
N THR A 80 -2.32 3.59 -6.08
CA THR A 80 -3.22 4.20 -7.07
C THR A 80 -4.26 3.18 -7.56
N PRO A 81 -5.56 3.54 -7.70
CA PRO A 81 -6.57 2.65 -8.26
C PRO A 81 -6.08 1.98 -9.54
N ILE A 82 -5.99 0.65 -9.54
CA ILE A 82 -5.39 -0.10 -10.64
C ILE A 82 -6.14 0.12 -11.96
N ALA A 83 -7.45 0.37 -11.92
CA ALA A 83 -8.23 0.69 -13.12
C ALA A 83 -7.64 1.87 -13.93
N ASP A 84 -7.04 2.88 -13.25
CA ASP A 84 -6.40 4.03 -13.89
C ASP A 84 -5.18 3.64 -14.76
N LEU A 85 -4.58 2.47 -14.48
CA LEU A 85 -3.41 1.95 -15.18
C LEU A 85 -3.76 0.90 -16.23
N LEU A 86 -4.95 0.30 -16.16
CA LEU A 86 -5.33 -0.78 -17.07
C LEU A 86 -5.58 -0.27 -18.48
N GLY A 87 -6.14 0.94 -18.67
CA GLY A 87 -6.35 1.52 -19.99
C GLY A 87 -7.07 0.58 -20.96
N ASN A 88 -6.33 0.00 -21.91
CA ASN A 88 -6.81 -0.95 -22.92
C ASN A 88 -6.49 -2.42 -22.64
N ALA A 89 -5.96 -2.75 -21.46
CA ALA A 89 -5.56 -4.09 -21.05
C ALA A 89 -6.70 -5.11 -21.15
N THR A 90 -6.33 -6.39 -21.23
CA THR A 90 -7.28 -7.50 -21.16
C THR A 90 -7.58 -7.89 -19.71
N LYS A 91 -8.62 -8.71 -19.53
CA LYS A 91 -8.96 -9.31 -18.23
C LYS A 91 -7.78 -10.09 -17.65
N GLU A 92 -7.14 -10.92 -18.48
CA GLU A 92 -6.02 -11.77 -18.08
C GLU A 92 -4.84 -10.91 -17.59
N GLN A 93 -4.59 -9.81 -18.29
CA GLN A 93 -3.59 -8.82 -17.89
C GLN A 93 -3.93 -8.19 -16.54
N ALA A 94 -5.17 -7.79 -16.29
CA ALA A 94 -5.58 -7.29 -14.98
C ALA A 94 -5.35 -8.32 -13.85
N VAL A 95 -5.66 -9.60 -14.10
CA VAL A 95 -5.37 -10.70 -13.15
C VAL A 95 -3.86 -10.88 -12.94
N GLU A 96 -3.04 -10.77 -13.98
CA GLU A 96 -1.58 -10.81 -13.84
C GLU A 96 -1.03 -9.66 -12.99
N LEU A 97 -1.61 -8.47 -13.14
CA LEU A 97 -1.23 -7.33 -12.31
C LEU A 97 -1.64 -7.54 -10.86
N ALA A 98 -2.83 -8.08 -10.59
CA ALA A 98 -3.24 -8.47 -9.24
C ALA A 98 -2.25 -9.47 -8.60
N LYS A 99 -1.85 -10.51 -9.34
CA LYS A 99 -0.81 -11.47 -8.91
C LYS A 99 0.55 -10.81 -8.66
N THR A 100 0.86 -9.74 -9.38
CA THR A 100 2.10 -8.98 -9.20
C THR A 100 2.07 -8.18 -7.89
N LEU A 101 0.94 -7.56 -7.56
CA LEU A 101 0.73 -6.91 -6.25
C LEU A 101 0.84 -7.93 -5.12
N ASP A 102 0.20 -9.10 -5.26
CA ASP A 102 0.26 -10.17 -4.26
C ASP A 102 1.70 -10.68 -4.04
N ARG A 103 2.44 -10.89 -5.12
CA ARG A 103 3.87 -11.24 -5.05
C ARG A 103 4.69 -10.17 -4.32
N ALA A 104 4.46 -8.89 -4.59
CA ALA A 104 5.15 -7.81 -3.90
C ALA A 104 4.82 -7.82 -2.39
N ALA A 105 3.55 -8.08 -2.04
CA ALA A 105 3.11 -8.20 -0.64
C ALA A 105 3.85 -9.32 0.09
N LEU A 106 3.93 -10.50 -0.54
CA LEU A 106 4.60 -11.69 0.00
C LEU A 106 6.10 -11.44 0.23
N VAL A 107 6.78 -10.86 -0.75
CA VAL A 107 8.23 -10.57 -0.66
C VAL A 107 8.53 -9.54 0.43
N LEU A 108 7.67 -8.54 0.61
CA LEU A 108 7.80 -7.52 1.65
C LEU A 108 7.35 -8.00 3.03
N GLY A 109 6.64 -9.13 3.11
CA GLY A 109 6.09 -9.68 4.34
C GLY A 109 5.06 -8.76 5.03
N ILE A 110 4.34 -7.95 4.24
CA ILE A 110 3.26 -7.07 4.69
C ILE A 110 1.91 -7.79 4.68
N ASP A 111 0.93 -7.28 5.41
CA ASP A 111 -0.35 -7.99 5.62
C ASP A 111 -1.26 -7.94 4.39
N PHE A 112 -1.32 -6.80 3.69
CA PHE A 112 -1.99 -6.70 2.38
C PHE A 112 -1.62 -5.44 1.59
N ILE A 113 -1.87 -5.50 0.28
CA ILE A 113 -1.86 -4.34 -0.64
C ILE A 113 -3.29 -4.04 -1.08
N GLY A 114 -3.77 -2.84 -0.77
CA GLY A 114 -5.03 -2.30 -1.26
C GLY A 114 -4.82 -1.39 -2.47
N GLY A 115 -5.86 -1.25 -3.31
CA GLY A 115 -5.82 -0.37 -4.49
C GLY A 115 -6.15 -1.07 -5.80
N PHE A 116 -6.38 -2.39 -5.80
CA PHE A 116 -7.07 -3.06 -6.90
C PHE A 116 -8.54 -2.65 -6.93
N SER A 117 -8.77 -1.41 -7.40
CA SER A 117 -10.05 -0.70 -7.30
C SER A 117 -10.24 0.25 -8.50
N ALA A 118 -11.46 0.76 -8.62
CA ALA A 118 -11.91 1.66 -9.67
C ALA A 118 -12.72 2.83 -9.08
N LEU A 119 -12.78 3.97 -9.79
CA LEU A 119 -13.53 5.17 -9.38
C LEU A 119 -14.60 5.52 -10.42
N VAL A 120 -15.80 4.95 -10.26
CA VAL A 120 -16.85 4.95 -11.30
C VAL A 120 -17.99 5.95 -11.10
N HIS A 121 -17.78 6.96 -10.25
CA HIS A 121 -18.80 7.93 -9.85
C HIS A 121 -19.43 8.70 -11.02
N LYS A 122 -18.75 8.78 -12.18
CA LYS A 122 -19.20 9.50 -13.39
C LYS A 122 -19.36 8.59 -14.61
N GLY A 123 -19.47 7.28 -14.40
CA GLY A 123 -19.49 6.27 -15.46
C GLY A 123 -18.27 5.36 -15.41
N ILE A 124 -18.29 4.34 -16.26
CA ILE A 124 -17.31 3.25 -16.32
C ILE A 124 -16.45 3.46 -17.57
N ALA A 125 -15.14 3.62 -17.40
CA ALA A 125 -14.17 3.56 -18.49
C ALA A 125 -13.78 2.11 -18.78
N LYS A 126 -13.10 1.89 -19.91
CA LYS A 126 -12.67 0.53 -20.30
C LYS A 126 -11.81 -0.15 -19.23
N GLY A 127 -10.86 0.57 -18.64
CA GLY A 127 -10.01 0.05 -17.56
C GLY A 127 -10.81 -0.35 -16.32
N ASP A 128 -11.87 0.40 -15.98
CA ASP A 128 -12.77 0.06 -14.87
C ASP A 128 -13.53 -1.23 -15.16
N GLN A 129 -14.09 -1.37 -16.37
CA GLN A 129 -14.83 -2.58 -16.77
C GLN A 129 -13.92 -3.82 -16.75
N VAL A 130 -12.71 -3.69 -17.29
CA VAL A 130 -11.71 -4.77 -17.28
C VAL A 130 -11.36 -5.19 -15.85
N LEU A 131 -11.27 -4.22 -14.92
CA LEU A 131 -11.02 -4.52 -13.51
C LEU A 131 -12.20 -5.27 -12.86
N PHE A 132 -13.45 -4.92 -13.19
CA PHE A 132 -14.62 -5.61 -12.65
C PHE A 132 -14.83 -7.00 -13.24
N ASP A 133 -14.43 -7.21 -14.49
CA ASP A 133 -14.54 -8.51 -15.14
C ASP A 133 -13.45 -9.49 -14.68
N ALA A 134 -12.35 -8.99 -14.11
CA ALA A 134 -11.19 -9.75 -13.64
C ALA A 134 -11.48 -10.56 -12.37
#